data_AF-A0A8J0U9H8-F1
#
_entry.id   AF-A0A8J0U9H8-F1
#
_cell.length_a   1.000
_cell.length_b   1.000
_cell.length_c   1.000
_cell.angle_alpha   90.00
_cell.angle_beta   90.00
_cell.angle_gamma   90.00
#
_symmetry.space_group_name_H-M   'P 1'
#
loop_
_entity.id
_entity.type
_entity.pdbx_description
1 polymer ?
#
loop_
_entity_poly.entity_id
_entity_poly.type
_entity_poly.pdbx_seq_one_letter_code
_entity_poly.pdbx_strand_id
1 'polypeptide(L)'
;MEQKNIFITKAGMKATLNARTSILAAANPVGGRYERSKSLKHNVNLSAPIMSRLDLFFILVDGCNEVTDYAIVRRIVDLHARIEQSIEVYSIEDIQYQYLPFARQFQPKVITIEAEEFIVEQYCRPRHRDGSGLGKSSWRITVRQFESLIRLSESMVRMHCSDEVSQF
;
A
#
# COMPACT_ATOMS: atom_id res chain seq x y z
N MET A 1 -3.99 15.13 0.99
CA MET A 1 -4.29 13.70 0.73
C MET A 1 -5.67 13.53 0.10
N GLU A 2 -6.73 14.02 0.72
CA GLU A 2 -8.12 13.75 0.28
C GLU A 2 -8.62 14.69 -0.83
N GLN A 3 -8.46 16.00 -0.64
CA GLN A 3 -8.94 17.00 -1.62
C GLN A 3 -8.06 17.12 -2.87
N LYS A 4 -6.89 16.46 -2.89
CA LYS A 4 -5.86 16.51 -3.95
C LYS A 4 -5.42 17.93 -4.37
N ASN A 5 -5.74 18.96 -3.58
CA ASN A 5 -5.39 20.36 -3.78
C ASN A 5 -4.90 20.97 -2.46
N ILE A 6 -4.03 21.97 -2.55
CA ILE A 6 -3.51 22.75 -1.42
C ILE A 6 -3.95 24.20 -1.63
N PHE A 7 -4.63 24.76 -0.62
CA PHE A 7 -5.05 26.15 -0.60
C PHE A 7 -4.05 26.97 0.22
N ILE A 8 -3.49 28.00 -0.40
CA ILE A 8 -2.53 28.90 0.24
C ILE A 8 -3.13 30.29 0.22
N THR A 9 -3.33 30.86 1.41
CA THR A 9 -3.69 32.28 1.59
C THR A 9 -2.58 32.94 2.39
N LYS A 10 -1.73 33.72 1.74
CA LYS A 10 -0.59 34.40 2.37
C LYS A 10 -0.29 35.71 1.64
N ALA A 11 0.04 36.77 2.39
CA ALA A 11 0.41 38.09 1.84
C ALA A 11 -0.60 38.65 0.82
N GLY A 12 -1.91 38.47 1.08
CA GLY A 12 -2.97 38.91 0.16
C GLY A 12 -3.14 38.06 -1.10
N MET A 13 -2.28 37.07 -1.33
CA MET A 13 -2.42 36.10 -2.42
C MET A 13 -3.20 34.88 -1.96
N LYS A 14 -4.23 34.54 -2.74
CA LYS A 14 -5.00 33.30 -2.61
C LYS A 14 -4.71 32.42 -3.82
N ALA A 15 -4.08 31.27 -3.60
CA ALA A 15 -3.73 30.32 -4.64
C ALA A 15 -4.22 28.91 -4.30
N THR A 16 -4.60 28.17 -5.34
CA THR A 16 -4.98 26.75 -5.24
C THR A 16 -4.01 25.95 -6.12
N LEU A 17 -3.26 25.04 -5.51
CA LEU A 17 -2.27 24.21 -6.19
C LEU A 17 -2.71 22.76 -6.21
N ASN A 18 -2.48 22.08 -7.34
CA ASN A 18 -2.77 20.66 -7.48
C ASN A 18 -1.71 19.81 -6.77
N ALA A 19 -2.13 18.81 -6.01
CA ALA A 19 -1.28 17.91 -5.22
C ALA A 19 -1.70 16.44 -5.43
N ARG A 20 -1.83 16.02 -6.70
CA ARG A 20 -2.07 14.63 -7.12
C ARG A 20 -0.78 13.82 -7.00
N THR A 21 -0.41 13.43 -5.79
CA THR A 21 0.76 12.60 -5.51
C THR A 21 0.39 11.40 -4.64
N SER A 22 1.10 10.29 -4.85
CA SER A 22 1.11 9.16 -3.92
C SER A 22 2.07 9.46 -2.77
N ILE A 23 1.76 8.97 -1.57
CA ILE A 23 2.58 9.20 -0.38
C ILE A 23 3.08 7.85 0.12
N LEU A 24 4.39 7.70 0.17
CA LEU A 24 5.06 6.62 0.89
C LEU A 24 5.57 7.22 2.21
N ALA A 25 5.19 6.62 3.33
CA ALA A 25 5.57 7.06 4.66
C ALA A 25 6.23 5.91 5.42
N ALA A 26 7.34 6.22 6.09
CA ALA A 26 7.97 5.32 7.06
C ALA A 26 7.81 5.93 8.45
N ALA A 27 7.44 5.10 9.42
CA ALA A 27 7.27 5.50 10.82
C ALA A 27 7.80 4.40 11.73
N ASN A 28 8.46 4.81 12.81
CA ASN A 28 8.92 3.89 13.85
C ASN A 28 7.83 3.73 14.92
N PRO A 29 7.73 2.53 15.55
CA PRO A 29 6.82 2.33 16.65
C PRO A 29 7.21 3.17 17.88
N VAL A 30 6.21 3.53 18.68
CA VAL A 30 6.40 4.22 19.97
C VAL A 30 7.24 3.32 20.89
N GLY A 31 8.32 3.86 21.46
CA GLY A 31 9.24 3.08 22.31
C GLY A 31 10.25 2.22 21.52
N GLY A 32 10.31 2.34 20.19
CA GLY A 32 11.35 1.75 19.35
C GLY A 32 11.13 0.28 18.95
N ARG A 33 10.23 -0.45 19.61
CA ARG A 33 9.84 -1.82 19.24
C ARG A 33 8.34 -1.94 19.08
N TYR A 34 7.91 -2.74 18.11
CA TYR A 34 6.48 -2.98 17.87
C TYR A 34 5.93 -3.98 18.88
N GLU A 35 4.96 -3.56 19.69
CA GLU A 35 4.31 -4.42 20.68
C GLU A 35 3.07 -5.10 20.09
N ARG A 36 3.12 -6.41 19.88
CA ARG A 36 2.00 -7.20 19.29
C ARG A 36 0.75 -7.24 20.16
N SER A 37 0.88 -6.98 21.46
CA SER A 37 -0.24 -6.91 22.40
C SER A 37 -1.09 -5.64 22.24
N LYS A 38 -0.51 -4.57 21.66
CA LYS A 38 -1.17 -3.29 21.45
C LYS A 38 -1.73 -3.18 20.03
N SER A 39 -2.81 -2.42 19.87
CA SER A 39 -3.34 -2.08 18.55
C SER A 39 -2.37 -1.17 17.77
N LEU A 40 -2.48 -1.14 16.45
CA LEU A 40 -1.64 -0.31 15.57
C LEU A 40 -1.68 1.18 15.97
N LYS A 41 -2.86 1.68 16.36
CA LYS A 41 -3.05 3.06 16.83
C LYS A 41 -2.24 3.40 18.09
N HIS A 42 -2.00 2.41 18.95
CA HIS A 42 -1.20 2.62 20.16
C HIS A 42 0.29 2.41 19.90
N ASN A 43 0.62 1.55 18.93
CA ASN A 43 2.01 1.36 18.48
C ASN A 43 2.53 2.54 17.66
N VAL A 44 1.67 3.31 16.99
CA VAL A 44 2.09 4.39 16.10
C VAL A 44 1.36 5.68 16.48
N ASN A 45 2.11 6.76 16.74
CA ASN A 45 1.57 8.07 17.13
C ASN A 45 0.98 8.84 15.93
N LEU A 46 0.05 8.22 15.20
CA LEU A 46 -0.67 8.84 14.09
C LEU A 46 -2.10 9.17 14.51
N SER A 47 -2.59 10.33 14.07
CA SER A 47 -3.97 10.73 14.30
C SER A 47 -4.93 9.88 13.46
N ALA A 48 -6.13 9.61 13.99
CA ALA A 48 -7.15 8.82 13.30
C ALA A 48 -7.49 9.32 11.87
N PRO A 49 -7.52 10.65 11.59
CA PRO A 49 -7.76 11.14 10.23
C PRO A 49 -6.62 10.87 9.24
N ILE A 50 -5.36 10.73 9.70
CA ILE A 50 -4.24 10.35 8.83
C ILE A 50 -4.28 8.86 8.58
N MET A 51 -4.47 8.06 9.64
CA MET A 51 -4.55 6.61 9.53
C MET A 51 -5.67 6.18 8.58
N SER A 52 -6.82 6.84 8.64
CA SER A 52 -7.95 6.55 7.75
C SER A 52 -7.68 6.88 6.28
N ARG A 53 -6.72 7.77 6.00
CA ARG A 53 -6.37 8.19 4.64
C ARG A 53 -5.27 7.35 4.00
N LEU A 54 -4.59 6.53 4.78
CA LEU A 54 -3.63 5.55 4.29
C LEU A 54 -4.37 4.26 3.97
N ASP A 55 -4.27 3.86 2.71
CA ASP A 55 -4.98 2.69 2.20
C ASP A 55 -4.28 1.37 2.58
N LEU A 56 -2.95 1.41 2.69
CA LEU A 56 -2.10 0.25 2.95
C LEU A 56 -1.18 0.52 4.15
N PHE A 57 -1.06 -0.48 5.02
CA PHE A 57 -0.11 -0.49 6.15
C PHE A 57 0.73 -1.76 6.08
N PHE A 58 2.05 -1.58 5.98
CA PHE A 58 3.01 -2.67 6.05
C PHE A 58 3.75 -2.59 7.39
N ILE A 59 3.38 -3.46 8.32
CA ILE A 59 4.00 -3.53 9.64
C ILE A 59 5.16 -4.52 9.56
N LEU A 60 6.38 -4.00 9.55
CA LEU A 60 7.59 -4.81 9.63
C LEU A 60 7.91 -5.05 11.10
N VAL A 61 7.87 -6.32 11.53
CA VAL A 61 8.18 -6.72 12.90
C VAL A 61 9.47 -7.50 12.90
N ASP A 62 10.45 -6.99 13.63
CA ASP A 62 11.69 -7.71 13.91
C ASP A 62 11.43 -8.81 14.94
N GLY A 63 11.86 -10.03 14.62
CA GLY A 63 11.70 -11.20 15.49
C GLY A 63 12.95 -12.06 15.38
N CYS A 64 13.49 -12.47 16.53
CA CYS A 64 14.69 -13.31 16.58
C CYS A 64 14.40 -14.66 15.92
N ASN A 65 15.01 -14.93 14.78
CA ASN A 65 14.91 -16.21 14.10
C ASN A 65 16.23 -16.50 13.39
N GLU A 66 16.94 -17.51 13.89
CA GLU A 66 18.29 -17.86 13.44
C GLU A 66 18.35 -18.13 11.93
N VAL A 67 17.32 -18.74 11.35
CA VAL A 67 17.29 -19.08 9.92
C VAL A 67 17.21 -17.82 9.07
N THR A 68 16.34 -16.87 9.43
CA THR A 68 16.22 -15.60 8.71
C THR A 68 17.43 -14.72 8.94
N ASP A 69 17.94 -14.67 10.16
CA ASP A 69 19.11 -13.88 10.53
C ASP A 69 20.35 -14.37 9.79
N TYR A 70 20.54 -15.70 9.71
CA TYR A 70 21.62 -16.30 8.92
C TYR A 70 21.50 -15.97 7.42
N ALA A 71 20.29 -16.05 6.85
CA ALA A 71 20.06 -15.71 5.44
C ALA A 71 20.37 -14.23 5.15
N ILE A 72 19.96 -13.32 6.04
CA ILE A 72 20.23 -11.88 5.92
C ILE A 72 21.74 -11.62 6.03
N VAL A 73 22.40 -12.15 7.06
CA VAL A 73 23.84 -11.96 7.27
C VAL A 73 24.63 -12.52 6.09
N ARG A 74 24.29 -13.71 5.60
CA ARG A 74 24.91 -14.29 4.40
C ARG A 74 24.77 -13.38 3.20
N ARG A 75 23.57 -12.83 2.95
CA ARG A 75 23.36 -11.89 1.83
C ARG A 75 24.19 -10.61 1.99
N ILE A 76 24.32 -10.09 3.20
CA ILE A 76 25.15 -8.91 3.48
C ILE A 76 26.63 -9.23 3.22
N VAL A 77 27.12 -10.38 3.70
CA VAL A 77 28.51 -10.81 3.46
C VAL A 77 28.77 -10.99 1.97
N ASP A 78 27.88 -11.66 1.25
CA ASP A 78 28.00 -11.87 -0.19
C ASP A 78 28.06 -10.53 -0.95
N LEU A 79 27.23 -9.54 -0.59
CA LEU A 79 27.26 -8.18 -1.16
C LEU A 79 28.56 -7.40 -0.90
N HIS A 80 29.21 -7.62 0.25
CA HIS A 80 30.45 -6.92 0.61
C HIS A 80 31.71 -7.65 0.09
N ALA A 81 31.69 -8.98 0.06
CA ALA A 81 32.81 -9.81 -0.34
C ALA A 81 32.88 -9.99 -1.86
N ARG A 82 31.72 -9.97 -2.53
CA ARG A 82 31.59 -10.08 -3.98
C ARG A 82 30.90 -8.82 -4.45
N ILE A 83 31.45 -8.14 -5.47
CA ILE A 83 30.67 -7.20 -6.28
C ILE A 83 29.71 -8.05 -7.12
N GLU A 84 28.76 -8.69 -6.45
CA GLU A 84 27.81 -9.60 -7.08
C GLU A 84 26.81 -8.74 -7.85
N GLN A 85 26.90 -8.79 -9.17
CA GLN A 85 25.81 -8.35 -10.03
C GLN A 85 24.65 -9.32 -9.78
N SER A 86 23.60 -8.85 -9.10
CA SER A 86 22.32 -9.55 -9.13
C SER A 86 21.97 -9.82 -10.58
N ILE A 87 21.68 -11.08 -10.93
CA ILE A 87 21.13 -11.41 -12.24
C ILE A 87 19.69 -10.92 -12.21
N GLU A 88 19.51 -9.64 -12.51
CA GLU A 88 18.20 -9.04 -12.69
C GLU A 88 17.73 -9.42 -14.10
N VAL A 89 16.60 -10.14 -14.16
CA VAL A 89 15.96 -10.51 -15.44
C VAL A 89 15.57 -9.26 -16.23
N TYR A 90 15.29 -8.16 -15.53
CA TYR A 90 14.91 -6.88 -16.11
C TYR A 90 15.79 -5.77 -15.52
N SER A 91 16.35 -4.93 -16.38
CA SER A 91 17.06 -3.74 -15.93
C SER A 91 16.09 -2.72 -15.31
N ILE A 92 16.56 -2.00 -14.30
CA ILE A 92 15.84 -0.87 -13.70
C ILE A 92 15.47 0.16 -14.79
N GLU A 93 16.34 0.38 -15.77
CA GLU A 93 16.10 1.31 -16.86
C GLU A 93 14.94 0.87 -17.77
N ASP A 94 14.88 -0.42 -18.10
CA ASP A 94 13.80 -0.98 -18.91
C ASP A 94 12.46 -0.85 -18.20
N ILE A 95 12.43 -1.13 -16.89
CA ILE A 95 11.21 -1.00 -16.09
C ILE A 95 10.79 0.48 -15.99
N GLN A 96 11.72 1.38 -15.67
CA GLN A 96 11.40 2.79 -15.41
C GLN A 96 11.07 3.58 -16.67
N TYR A 97 11.80 3.36 -17.76
CA TYR A 97 11.69 4.18 -18.97
C TYR A 97 10.86 3.53 -20.08
N GLN A 98 10.65 2.21 -20.06
CA GLN A 98 9.85 1.52 -21.09
C GLN A 98 8.55 0.96 -20.50
N TYR A 99 8.67 0.05 -19.52
CA TYR A 99 7.52 -0.72 -19.03
C TYR A 99 6.50 0.14 -18.28
N LEU A 100 6.93 0.90 -17.27
CA LEU A 100 6.03 1.71 -16.45
C LEU A 100 5.29 2.79 -17.27
N PRO A 101 5.94 3.54 -18.19
CA PRO A 101 5.25 4.48 -19.07
C PRO A 101 4.22 3.79 -19.97
N PHE A 102 4.54 2.61 -20.52
CA PHE A 102 3.63 1.81 -21.34
C PHE A 102 2.43 1.32 -20.54
N ALA A 103 2.66 0.61 -19.42
CA ALA A 103 1.62 0.07 -18.54
C ALA A 103 0.68 1.15 -17.98
N ARG A 104 1.18 2.38 -17.77
CA ARG A 104 0.37 3.52 -17.29
C ARG A 104 -0.60 4.09 -18.32
N GLN A 105 -0.46 3.76 -19.60
CA GLN A 105 -1.39 4.19 -20.64
C GLN A 105 -2.73 3.45 -20.55
N PHE A 106 -2.71 2.21 -20.06
CA PHE A 106 -3.91 1.40 -19.84
C PHE A 106 -4.81 2.04 -18.76
N GLN A 107 -6.09 2.17 -19.08
CA GLN A 107 -7.12 2.66 -18.17
C GLN A 107 -8.23 1.63 -18.09
N PRO A 108 -8.04 0.53 -17.34
CA PRO A 108 -9.06 -0.49 -17.19
C PRO A 108 -10.27 0.14 -16.50
N LYS A 109 -11.34 0.32 -17.26
CA LYS A 109 -12.64 0.82 -16.79
C LYS A 109 -13.70 -0.27 -16.80
N VAL A 110 -13.43 -1.37 -17.49
CA VAL A 110 -14.33 -2.50 -17.62
C VAL A 110 -14.04 -3.44 -16.46
N ILE A 111 -14.98 -3.48 -15.52
CA ILE A 111 -15.04 -4.52 -14.49
C ILE A 111 -16.04 -5.55 -15.00
N THR A 112 -15.62 -6.81 -15.13
CA THR A 112 -16.56 -7.86 -15.50
C THR A 112 -17.61 -8.03 -14.39
N ILE A 113 -18.83 -8.44 -14.73
CA ILE A 113 -19.91 -8.62 -13.75
C ILE A 113 -19.48 -9.56 -12.63
N GLU A 114 -18.75 -10.63 -12.98
CA GLU A 114 -18.19 -11.59 -12.03
C GLU A 114 -17.20 -10.92 -11.04
N ALA A 115 -16.31 -10.07 -11.55
CA ALA A 115 -15.35 -9.35 -10.71
C ALA A 115 -16.03 -8.31 -9.81
N GLU A 116 -17.10 -7.66 -10.28
CA GLU A 116 -17.90 -6.72 -9.49
C GLU A 116 -18.55 -7.42 -8.30
N GLU A 117 -19.25 -8.53 -8.54
CA GLU A 117 -19.88 -9.33 -7.48
C GLU A 117 -18.83 -9.82 -6.47
N PHE A 118 -17.69 -10.31 -6.95
CA PHE A 118 -16.60 -10.76 -6.10
C PHE A 118 -16.02 -9.64 -5.23
N ILE A 119 -15.79 -8.45 -5.79
CA ILE A 119 -15.29 -7.27 -5.07
C ILE A 119 -16.26 -6.86 -3.96
N VAL A 120 -17.57 -6.85 -4.25
CA VAL A 120 -18.61 -6.54 -3.26
C VAL A 120 -18.63 -7.59 -2.14
N GLU A 121 -18.56 -8.87 -2.49
CA GLU A 121 -18.52 -9.96 -1.53
C GLU A 121 -17.30 -9.85 -0.60
N GLN A 122 -16.10 -9.69 -1.17
CA GLN A 122 -14.86 -9.57 -0.39
C GLN A 122 -14.82 -8.34 0.50
N TYR A 123 -15.50 -7.25 0.11
CA TYR A 123 -15.62 -6.06 0.95
C TYR A 123 -16.62 -6.25 2.11
N CYS A 124 -17.73 -6.95 1.87
CA CYS A 124 -18.75 -7.24 2.88
C CYS A 124 -18.28 -8.27 3.90
N ARG A 125 -17.53 -9.29 3.48
CA ARG A 125 -17.09 -10.42 4.32
C ARG A 125 -16.37 -9.99 5.62
N PRO A 126 -15.31 -9.15 5.61
CA PRO A 126 -14.64 -8.74 6.83
C PRO A 126 -15.47 -7.75 7.67
N ARG A 127 -16.45 -7.02 7.08
CA ARG A 127 -17.39 -6.19 7.87
C ARG A 127 -18.34 -7.01 8.73
N HIS A 128 -18.79 -8.16 8.26
CA HIS A 128 -19.58 -9.09 9.06
C HIS A 128 -18.76 -9.67 10.22
N ARG A 129 -17.46 -9.91 9.99
CA ARG A 129 -16.53 -10.38 11.02
C ARG A 129 -16.31 -9.33 12.11
N ASP A 130 -16.15 -8.05 11.75
CA ASP A 130 -16.04 -6.93 12.71
C ASP A 130 -17.31 -6.76 13.56
N GLY A 131 -18.50 -7.02 13.01
CA GLY A 131 -19.79 -6.92 13.71
C GLY A 131 -19.99 -7.98 14.81
N SER A 132 -19.32 -9.13 14.71
CA SER A 132 -19.48 -10.27 15.61
C SER A 132 -18.74 -10.14 16.96
N GLY A 133 -18.00 -9.06 17.21
CA GLY A 133 -17.37 -8.76 18.51
C GLY A 133 -16.23 -9.71 18.95
N LEU A 134 -16.03 -10.85 18.29
CA LEU A 134 -15.05 -11.89 18.64
C LEU A 134 -13.61 -11.60 18.18
N GLY A 135 -13.38 -10.45 17.55
CA GLY A 135 -12.06 -9.94 17.28
C GLY A 135 -12.15 -8.45 17.17
N LYS A 136 -11.59 -7.72 18.14
CA LYS A 136 -11.33 -6.28 17.95
C LYS A 136 -10.27 -6.19 16.85
N SER A 137 -10.70 -6.15 15.59
CA SER A 137 -9.83 -5.71 14.52
C SER A 137 -9.26 -4.36 14.93
N SER A 138 -7.97 -4.17 14.70
CA SER A 138 -7.27 -2.94 15.13
C SER A 138 -7.82 -1.68 14.42
N TRP A 139 -8.72 -1.85 13.46
CA TRP A 139 -9.17 -0.81 12.55
C TRP A 139 -10.57 -1.10 11.98
N ARG A 140 -11.42 -0.06 11.91
CA ARG A 140 -12.80 -0.16 11.38
C ARG A 140 -12.80 -0.02 9.86
N ILE A 141 -13.45 -0.94 9.17
CA ILE A 141 -13.58 -0.92 7.71
C ILE A 141 -14.51 0.22 7.26
N THR A 142 -14.05 1.06 6.32
CA THR A 142 -14.78 2.23 5.80
C THR A 142 -14.99 2.12 4.29
N VAL A 143 -15.81 3.00 3.71
CA VAL A 143 -16.02 3.08 2.25
C VAL A 143 -14.72 3.43 1.52
N ARG A 144 -13.79 4.13 2.17
CA ARG A 144 -12.48 4.44 1.58
C ARG A 144 -11.75 3.17 1.18
N GLN A 145 -11.75 2.15 2.04
CA GLN A 145 -11.05 0.89 1.74
C GLN A 145 -11.64 0.18 0.53
N PHE A 146 -12.93 0.36 0.26
CA PHE A 146 -13.55 -0.15 -0.96
C PHE A 146 -13.02 0.56 -2.20
N GLU A 147 -12.97 1.90 -2.20
CA GLU A 147 -12.34 2.65 -3.29
C GLU A 147 -10.87 2.25 -3.47
N SER A 148 -10.16 2.00 -2.38
CA SER A 148 -8.76 1.57 -2.41
C SER A 148 -8.61 0.18 -3.00
N LEU A 149 -9.52 -0.73 -2.70
CA LEU A 149 -9.56 -2.06 -3.30
C LEU A 149 -9.76 -1.97 -4.82
N ILE A 150 -10.70 -1.16 -5.29
CA ILE A 150 -10.89 -0.90 -6.73
C ILE A 150 -9.59 -0.34 -7.35
N ARG A 151 -8.98 0.67 -6.72
CA ARG A 151 -7.71 1.26 -7.21
C ARG A 151 -6.59 0.23 -7.30
N LEU A 152 -6.51 -0.69 -6.34
CA LEU A 152 -5.50 -1.77 -6.34
C LEU A 152 -5.78 -2.78 -7.45
N SER A 153 -7.03 -3.21 -7.63
CA SER A 153 -7.43 -4.11 -8.72
C SER A 153 -7.10 -3.51 -10.09
N GLU A 154 -7.47 -2.24 -10.32
CA GLU A 154 -7.11 -1.53 -11.55
C GLU A 154 -5.58 -1.45 -11.74
N SER A 155 -4.82 -1.21 -10.67
CA SER A 155 -3.36 -1.11 -10.75
C SER A 155 -2.71 -2.45 -11.09
N MET A 156 -3.26 -3.56 -10.60
CA MET A 156 -2.81 -4.91 -10.91
C MET A 156 -3.06 -5.24 -12.38
N VAL A 157 -4.23 -4.89 -12.90
CA VAL A 157 -4.61 -5.09 -14.30
C VAL A 157 -3.74 -4.26 -15.26
N ARG A 158 -3.44 -3.01 -14.88
CA ARG A 158 -2.46 -2.18 -15.60
C ARG A 158 -1.07 -2.82 -15.62
N MET A 159 -0.67 -3.45 -14.51
CA MET A 159 0.59 -4.19 -14.44
C MET A 159 0.60 -5.40 -15.38
N HIS A 160 -0.56 -5.97 -15.74
CA HIS A 160 -0.67 -7.04 -16.73
C HIS A 160 -0.92 -6.52 -18.17
N CYS A 161 -0.93 -5.21 -18.40
CA CYS A 161 -1.24 -4.58 -19.68
C CYS A 161 -2.59 -5.06 -20.28
N SER A 162 -3.58 -5.30 -19.41
CA SER A 162 -4.94 -5.65 -19.77
C SER A 162 -5.88 -4.46 -19.56
N ASP A 163 -7.00 -4.42 -20.30
CA ASP A 163 -8.04 -3.40 -20.20
C ASP A 163 -9.24 -3.83 -19.34
N GLU A 164 -9.26 -5.10 -18.90
CA GLU A 164 -10.39 -5.69 -18.18
C GLU A 164 -9.96 -6.23 -16.80
N VAL A 165 -10.77 -5.94 -15.78
CA VAL A 165 -10.61 -6.50 -14.44
C VAL A 165 -11.38 -7.82 -14.36
N SER A 166 -10.65 -8.93 -14.35
CA SER A 166 -11.17 -10.29 -14.18
C SER A 166 -10.94 -10.83 -12.76
N GLN A 167 -11.73 -11.83 -12.37
CA GLN A 167 -11.46 -12.62 -11.16
C GLN A 167 -10.25 -13.53 -11.42
N PHE A 168 -9.21 -13.40 -10.59
CA PHE A 168 -8.02 -14.25 -10.61
C PHE A 168 -8.12 -15.38 -9.59
#